data_AF-A0A969JEA7-F1
#
_entry.id   AF-A0A969JEA7-F1
#
_cell.length_a   1.000
_cell.length_b   1.000
_cell.length_c   1.000
_cell.angle_alpha   90.00
_cell.angle_beta   90.00
_cell.angle_gamma   90.00
#
_symmetry.space_group_name_H-M   'P 1'
#
loop_
_entity.id
_entity.type
_entity.pdbx_description
1 polymer ?
#
loop_
_entity_poly.entity_id
_entity_poly.type
_entity_poly.pdbx_seq_one_letter_code
_entity_poly.pdbx_strand_id
1 'polypeptide(L)'
;MADFQGQDPETVSELIAKRIKELSKSDAEREKSYTQLRVLSNIRKLQPTIDKIMANIFKLIDISDDPLFVKGVVKGKLEGKLEGKLEGKLEGKLEGVESLIINTDFSDERIAFLLAVPQDFVENIRLRLKNEPKIGKK
;
A
#
# COMPACT_ATOMS: atom_id res chain seq x y z
N MET A 1 40.50 -1.63 1.81
CA MET A 1 39.19 -1.75 1.13
C MET A 1 39.11 -3.18 0.64
N ALA A 2 38.01 -3.90 0.84
CA ALA A 2 37.89 -5.29 0.43
C ALA A 2 37.99 -5.35 -1.11
N ASP A 3 39.12 -5.83 -1.61
CA ASP A 3 39.33 -6.12 -3.03
C ASP A 3 38.78 -7.53 -3.28
N PHE A 4 37.61 -7.59 -3.92
CA PHE A 4 36.99 -8.85 -4.35
C PHE A 4 37.55 -9.34 -5.69
N GLN A 5 38.71 -8.84 -6.11
CA GLN A 5 39.49 -9.31 -7.27
C GLN A 5 38.69 -9.37 -8.59
N GLY A 6 37.77 -8.43 -8.78
CA GLY A 6 36.91 -8.38 -9.96
C GLY A 6 35.82 -9.46 -10.01
N GLN A 7 35.52 -10.11 -8.88
CA GLN A 7 34.35 -10.98 -8.78
C GLN A 7 33.07 -10.21 -9.10
N ASP A 8 32.13 -10.94 -9.71
CA ASP A 8 30.83 -10.39 -10.05
C ASP A 8 30.10 -9.85 -8.79
N PRO A 9 29.55 -8.63 -8.83
CA PRO A 9 28.88 -8.01 -7.69
C PRO A 9 27.74 -8.84 -7.08
N GLU A 10 27.06 -9.66 -7.87
CA GLU A 10 25.99 -10.54 -7.40
C GLU A 10 26.57 -11.65 -6.52
N THR A 11 27.65 -12.30 -6.99
CA THR A 11 28.34 -13.36 -6.25
C THR A 11 28.90 -12.86 -4.91
N VAL A 12 29.50 -11.66 -4.92
CA VAL A 12 30.02 -11.03 -3.70
C VAL A 12 28.89 -10.74 -2.71
N SER A 13 27.74 -10.30 -3.21
CA SER A 13 26.59 -9.94 -2.36
C SER A 13 25.92 -11.16 -1.75
N GLU A 14 25.81 -12.26 -2.49
CA GLU A 14 25.35 -13.54 -1.97
C GLU A 14 26.26 -14.07 -0.85
N LEU A 15 27.58 -13.98 -1.05
CA LEU A 15 28.57 -14.38 -0.05
C LEU A 15 28.41 -13.55 1.23
N ILE A 16 28.24 -12.23 1.10
CA ILE A 16 28.02 -11.33 2.25
C ILE A 16 26.73 -11.71 2.99
N ALA A 17 25.62 -11.92 2.26
CA ALA A 17 24.34 -12.28 2.86
C ALA A 17 24.41 -13.61 3.60
N LYS A 18 25.03 -14.64 3.00
CA LYS A 18 25.24 -15.96 3.62
C LYS A 18 26.10 -15.84 4.88
N ARG A 19 27.19 -15.06 4.83
CA ARG A 19 28.10 -14.88 5.95
C ARG A 19 27.46 -14.12 7.11
N ILE A 20 26.60 -13.13 6.83
CA ILE A 20 25.80 -12.46 7.86
C ILE A 20 24.89 -13.47 8.56
N LYS A 21 24.21 -14.35 7.79
CA LYS A 21 23.32 -15.39 8.34
C LYS A 21 24.07 -16.40 9.22
N GLU A 22 25.27 -16.82 8.81
CA GLU A 22 26.10 -17.78 9.55
C GLU A 22 26.73 -17.19 10.81
N LEU A 23 27.06 -15.89 10.80
CA LEU A 23 27.76 -15.23 11.93
C LEU A 23 26.81 -14.62 12.97
N SER A 24 25.57 -14.29 12.59
CA SER A 24 24.59 -13.73 13.51
C SER A 24 24.09 -14.79 14.49
N LYS A 25 24.20 -14.51 15.81
CA LYS A 25 23.77 -15.45 16.86
C LYS A 25 22.28 -15.33 17.19
N SER A 26 21.66 -14.22 16.79
CA SER A 26 20.23 -13.95 16.98
C SER A 26 19.65 -13.19 15.80
N ASP A 27 18.32 -13.22 15.67
CA ASP A 27 17.59 -12.50 14.63
C ASP A 27 17.82 -10.97 14.73
N ALA A 28 17.93 -10.44 15.95
CA ALA A 28 18.21 -9.03 16.19
C ALA A 28 19.63 -8.61 15.74
N GLU A 29 20.64 -9.46 15.93
CA GLU A 29 22.00 -9.18 15.43
C GLU A 29 22.06 -9.23 13.90
N ARG A 30 21.31 -10.15 13.31
CA ARG A 30 21.17 -10.27 11.86
C ARG A 30 20.50 -9.04 11.25
N GLU A 31 19.39 -8.61 11.83
CA GLU A 31 18.66 -7.40 11.45
C GLU A 31 19.54 -6.14 11.53
N LYS A 32 20.31 -5.99 12.61
CA LYS A 32 21.25 -4.88 12.76
C LYS A 32 22.31 -4.87 11.66
N SER A 33 22.85 -6.03 11.31
CA SER A 33 23.88 -6.18 10.27
C SER A 33 23.34 -5.84 8.88
N TYR A 34 22.13 -6.32 8.54
CA TYR A 34 21.47 -5.95 7.29
C TYR A 34 21.12 -4.47 7.22
N THR A 35 20.68 -3.88 8.33
CA THR A 35 20.43 -2.43 8.43
C THR A 35 21.69 -1.62 8.14
N GLN A 36 22.82 -1.99 8.75
CA GLN A 36 24.10 -1.34 8.51
C GLN A 36 24.56 -1.47 7.05
N LEU A 37 24.47 -2.66 6.47
CA LEU A 37 24.80 -2.89 5.06
C LEU A 37 23.98 -1.97 4.16
N ARG A 38 22.68 -1.85 4.44
CA ARG A 38 21.76 -0.98 3.68
C ARG A 38 22.09 0.51 3.82
N VAL A 39 22.43 0.97 5.02
CA VAL A 39 22.87 2.36 5.24
C VAL A 39 24.14 2.66 4.44
N LEU A 40 25.13 1.78 4.49
CA LEU A 40 26.39 1.94 3.76
C LEU A 40 26.18 1.95 2.25
N SER A 41 25.31 1.06 1.77
CA SER A 41 24.87 0.98 0.39
C SER A 41 24.22 2.27 -0.11
N ASN A 42 23.29 2.83 0.67
CA ASN A 42 22.63 4.10 0.35
C ASN A 42 23.63 5.25 0.29
N ILE A 43 24.54 5.35 1.28
CA ILE A 43 25.55 6.41 1.35
C ILE A 43 26.45 6.40 0.11
N ARG A 44 26.77 5.21 -0.41
CA ARG A 44 27.63 5.04 -1.59
C ARG A 44 26.88 5.14 -2.92
N LYS A 45 25.59 5.47 -2.91
CA LYS A 45 24.72 5.52 -4.10
C LYS A 45 24.76 4.23 -4.92
N LEU A 46 24.94 3.09 -4.25
CA LEU A 46 24.98 1.77 -4.90
C LEU A 46 23.57 1.21 -5.18
N GLN A 47 22.52 2.01 -4.95
CA GLN A 47 21.12 1.63 -5.14
C GLN A 47 20.83 0.91 -6.45
N PRO A 48 21.23 1.43 -7.63
CA PRO A 48 20.89 0.79 -8.89
C PRO A 48 21.50 -0.61 -9.06
N THR A 49 22.71 -0.80 -8.52
CA THR A 49 23.39 -2.11 -8.51
C THR A 49 22.73 -3.05 -7.51
N ILE A 50 22.33 -2.51 -6.36
CA ILE A 50 21.67 -3.27 -5.30
C ILE A 50 20.27 -3.68 -5.69
N ASP A 51 19.50 -2.86 -6.41
CA ASP A 51 18.16 -3.23 -6.85
C ASP A 51 18.21 -4.45 -7.80
N LYS A 52 19.23 -4.52 -8.66
CA LYS A 52 19.50 -5.69 -9.52
C LYS A 52 19.89 -6.93 -8.71
N ILE A 53 20.82 -6.77 -7.77
CA ILE A 53 21.28 -7.84 -6.89
C ILE A 53 20.11 -8.35 -6.03
N MET A 54 19.33 -7.45 -5.44
CA MET A 54 18.19 -7.77 -4.60
C MET A 54 17.12 -8.51 -5.40
N ALA A 55 16.85 -8.14 -6.66
CA ALA A 55 15.94 -8.90 -7.52
C ALA A 55 16.33 -10.37 -7.71
N ASN A 56 17.64 -10.68 -7.69
CA ASN A 56 18.13 -12.06 -7.75
C ASN A 56 18.16 -12.72 -6.36
N ILE A 57 18.60 -12.00 -5.32
CA ILE A 57 18.59 -12.46 -3.93
C ILE A 57 17.16 -12.77 -3.45
N PHE A 58 16.16 -11.99 -3.85
CA PHE A 58 14.73 -12.22 -3.55
C PHE A 58 14.22 -13.58 -4.03
N LYS A 59 14.88 -14.21 -5.02
CA LYS A 59 14.53 -15.57 -5.48
C LYS A 59 15.14 -16.66 -4.60
N LEU A 60 16.16 -16.33 -3.80
CA LEU A 60 17.00 -17.27 -3.06
C LEU A 60 16.74 -17.26 -1.55
N ILE A 61 16.13 -16.20 -1.02
CA ILE A 61 15.76 -16.08 0.39
C ILE A 61 14.30 -15.69 0.55
N ASP A 62 13.65 -16.28 1.55
CA ASP A 62 12.35 -15.83 2.03
C ASP A 62 12.53 -14.45 2.68
N ILE A 63 11.90 -13.45 2.08
CA ILE A 63 11.98 -12.05 2.50
C ILE A 63 10.88 -11.67 3.47
N SER A 64 10.03 -12.63 3.82
CA SER A 64 9.01 -12.46 4.85
C SER A 64 9.60 -12.03 6.19
N ASP A 65 10.87 -12.37 6.44
CA ASP A 65 11.63 -11.97 7.63
C ASP A 65 12.39 -10.65 7.46
N ASP A 66 12.43 -10.05 6.27
CA ASP A 66 13.11 -8.77 6.07
C ASP A 66 12.31 -7.64 6.75
N PRO A 67 12.90 -6.88 7.69
CA PRO A 67 12.19 -5.85 8.44
C PRO A 67 11.53 -4.78 7.57
N LEU A 68 12.08 -4.49 6.39
CA LEU A 68 11.50 -3.51 5.45
C LEU A 68 10.37 -4.10 4.66
N PHE A 69 10.47 -5.36 4.29
CA PHE A 69 9.35 -6.08 3.71
C PHE A 69 8.18 -6.12 4.70
N VAL A 70 8.42 -6.53 5.95
CA VAL A 70 7.42 -6.52 7.03
C VAL A 70 6.83 -5.13 7.22
N LYS A 71 7.67 -4.10 7.33
CA LYS A 71 7.21 -2.71 7.48
C LYS A 71 6.41 -2.22 6.28
N GLY A 72 6.81 -2.61 5.07
CA GLY A 72 6.10 -2.32 3.83
C GLY A 72 4.72 -2.97 3.79
N VAL A 73 4.63 -4.26 4.13
CA VAL A 73 3.37 -5.01 4.21
C VAL A 73 2.44 -4.41 5.27
N VAL A 74 2.95 -4.08 6.45
CA VAL A 74 2.16 -3.44 7.51
C VAL A 74 1.62 -2.08 7.06
N LYS A 75 2.47 -1.25 6.45
CA LYS A 75 2.07 0.06 5.92
C LYS A 75 1.00 -0.09 4.84
N GLY A 76 1.21 -0.97 3.86
CA GLY A 76 0.25 -1.21 2.78
C GLY A 76 -1.10 -1.75 3.27
N LYS A 77 -1.10 -2.66 4.25
CA LYS A 77 -2.34 -3.13 4.88
C LYS A 77 -3.09 -2.02 5.61
N LEU A 78 -2.36 -1.11 6.26
CA LEU A 78 -2.95 0.02 6.98
C LEU A 78 -3.55 1.06 6.01
N GLU A 79 -2.82 1.39 4.95
CA GLU A 79 -3.28 2.29 3.88
C GLU A 79 -4.52 1.71 3.19
N GLY A 80 -4.48 0.46 2.74
CA GLY A 80 -5.64 -0.17 2.08
C GLY A 80 -6.87 -0.29 2.99
N LYS A 81 -6.69 -0.52 4.30
CA LYS A 81 -7.82 -0.52 5.26
C LYS A 81 -8.41 0.88 5.46
N LEU A 82 -7.59 1.93 5.36
CA LEU A 82 -8.05 3.30 5.50
C LEU A 82 -8.78 3.77 4.25
N GLU A 83 -8.22 3.48 3.07
CA GLU A 83 -8.84 3.76 1.77
C GLU A 83 -10.19 3.04 1.65
N GLY A 84 -10.24 1.72 1.86
CA GLY A 84 -11.50 0.97 1.75
C GLY A 84 -12.57 1.41 2.76
N LYS A 85 -12.18 1.92 3.94
CA LYS A 85 -13.13 2.52 4.89
C LYS A 85 -13.68 3.87 4.43
N LEU A 86 -12.88 4.67 3.73
CA LEU A 86 -13.33 5.95 3.19
C LEU A 86 -14.22 5.74 1.97
N GLU A 87 -13.81 4.88 1.04
CA GLU A 87 -14.59 4.52 -0.14
C GLU A 87 -15.94 3.94 0.25
N GLY A 88 -15.99 2.91 1.12
CA GLY A 88 -17.26 2.32 1.54
C GLY A 88 -18.18 3.28 2.30
N LYS A 89 -17.64 4.27 3.01
CA LYS A 89 -18.45 5.34 3.62
C LYS A 89 -19.05 6.30 2.60
N LEU A 90 -18.30 6.63 1.55
CA LEU A 90 -18.77 7.51 0.48
C LEU A 90 -19.80 6.80 -0.39
N GLU A 91 -19.54 5.55 -0.78
CA GLU A 91 -20.48 4.70 -1.52
C GLU A 91 -21.78 4.51 -0.74
N GLY A 92 -21.71 4.12 0.54
CA GLY A 92 -22.91 3.96 1.36
C GLY A 92 -23.73 5.24 1.54
N LYS A 93 -23.08 6.41 1.60
CA LYS A 93 -23.77 7.70 1.61
C LYS A 93 -24.44 8.01 0.26
N LEU A 94 -23.76 7.74 -0.84
CA LEU A 94 -24.30 7.93 -2.19
C LEU A 94 -25.49 7.00 -2.44
N GLU A 95 -25.36 5.71 -2.16
CA GLU A 95 -26.44 4.72 -2.28
C GLU A 95 -27.63 5.10 -1.38
N GLY A 96 -27.36 5.55 -0.15
CA GLY A 96 -28.39 6.04 0.77
C GLY A 96 -29.15 7.24 0.21
N VAL A 97 -28.45 8.22 -0.37
CA VAL A 97 -29.07 9.39 -1.00
C VAL A 97 -29.90 8.96 -2.21
N GLU A 98 -29.34 8.15 -3.11
CA GLU A 98 -30.06 7.65 -4.30
C GLU A 98 -31.32 6.87 -3.89
N SER A 99 -31.22 5.99 -2.90
CA SER A 99 -32.35 5.21 -2.40
C SER A 99 -33.46 6.10 -1.83
N LEU A 100 -33.12 7.11 -1.03
CA LEU A 100 -34.11 8.03 -0.47
C LEU A 100 -34.75 8.90 -1.56
N ILE A 101 -33.99 9.39 -2.54
CA ILE A 101 -34.55 10.17 -3.66
C ILE A 101 -35.51 9.31 -4.50
N ILE A 102 -35.21 8.03 -4.70
CA ILE A 102 -35.97 7.14 -5.59
C ILE A 102 -37.23 6.59 -4.89
N ASN A 103 -37.13 6.26 -3.60
CA ASN A 103 -38.16 5.50 -2.88
C ASN A 103 -39.00 6.35 -1.91
N THR A 104 -38.71 7.65 -1.76
CA THR A 104 -39.44 8.55 -0.86
C THR A 104 -39.72 9.90 -1.52
N ASP A 105 -40.62 10.68 -0.91
CA ASP A 105 -40.98 12.06 -1.28
C ASP A 105 -40.24 13.11 -0.44
N PHE A 106 -39.14 12.72 0.23
CA PHE A 106 -38.42 13.62 1.12
C PHE A 106 -37.77 14.80 0.40
N SER A 107 -37.77 15.95 1.06
CA SER A 107 -37.06 17.15 0.60
C SER A 107 -35.55 16.94 0.67
N ASP A 108 -34.80 17.71 -0.13
CA ASP A 108 -33.34 17.62 -0.18
C ASP A 108 -32.70 17.96 1.18
N GLU A 109 -33.27 18.93 1.90
CA GLU A 109 -32.87 19.29 3.27
C GLU A 109 -33.04 18.10 4.23
N ARG A 110 -34.16 17.36 4.09
CA ARG A 110 -34.46 16.23 4.97
C ARG A 110 -33.50 15.07 4.72
N ILE A 111 -33.19 14.77 3.46
CA ILE A 111 -32.25 13.71 3.08
C ILE A 111 -30.83 14.08 3.55
N ALA A 112 -30.41 15.32 3.32
CA ALA A 112 -29.12 15.85 3.77
C ALA A 112 -28.94 15.71 5.29
N PHE A 113 -29.99 16.06 6.05
CA PHE A 113 -30.02 15.91 7.50
C PHE A 113 -29.93 14.44 7.95
N LEU A 114 -30.73 13.54 7.36
CA LEU A 114 -30.77 12.12 7.74
C LEU A 114 -29.43 11.41 7.50
N LEU A 115 -28.73 11.74 6.42
CA LEU A 115 -27.48 11.08 6.03
C LEU A 115 -26.23 11.85 6.44
N ALA A 116 -26.40 12.99 7.12
CA ALA A 116 -25.33 13.91 7.50
C ALA A 116 -24.39 14.19 6.30
N VAL A 117 -25.00 14.62 5.20
CA VAL A 117 -24.32 15.06 3.97
C VAL A 117 -24.71 16.50 3.65
N PRO A 118 -23.85 17.24 2.93
CA PRO A 118 -24.21 18.56 2.42
C PRO A 118 -25.46 18.52 1.53
N GLN A 119 -26.28 19.58 1.57
CA GLN A 119 -27.52 19.64 0.77
C GLN A 119 -27.24 19.71 -0.73
N ASP A 120 -26.23 20.47 -1.15
CA ASP A 120 -25.75 20.56 -2.52
C ASP A 120 -25.34 19.20 -3.10
N PHE A 121 -24.80 18.30 -2.27
CA PHE A 121 -24.51 16.93 -2.68
C PHE A 121 -25.79 16.16 -3.09
N VAL A 122 -26.87 16.30 -2.31
CA VAL A 122 -28.17 15.68 -2.61
C VAL A 122 -28.78 16.27 -3.88
N GLU A 123 -28.73 17.60 -4.02
CA GLU A 123 -29.22 18.31 -5.21
C GLU A 123 -28.51 17.85 -6.48
N ASN A 124 -27.18 17.72 -6.44
CA ASN A 124 -26.38 17.24 -7.56
C ASN A 124 -26.76 15.81 -7.97
N ILE A 125 -26.96 14.90 -7.00
CA ILE A 125 -27.41 13.53 -7.29
C ILE A 125 -28.81 13.55 -7.91
N ARG A 126 -29.72 14.36 -7.37
CA ARG A 126 -31.09 14.51 -7.89
C ARG A 126 -31.10 15.04 -9.32
N LEU A 127 -30.23 15.99 -9.65
CA LEU A 127 -30.04 16.47 -11.03
C LEU A 127 -29.47 15.39 -11.94
N ARG A 128 -28.47 14.62 -11.48
CA ARG A 128 -27.90 13.49 -12.25
C ARG A 128 -28.97 12.45 -12.58
N LEU A 129 -29.77 12.05 -11.59
CA LEU A 129 -30.85 11.07 -11.77
C LEU A 129 -31.99 11.56 -12.68
N LYS A 130 -32.23 12.88 -12.77
CA LYS A 130 -33.18 13.45 -13.73
C LYS A 130 -32.64 13.43 -15.17
N ASN A 131 -31.33 13.59 -15.33
CA ASN A 131 -30.67 13.66 -16.63
C ASN A 131 -30.29 12.26 -17.18
N GLU A 132 -30.20 11.24 -16.31
CA GLU A 132 -30.03 9.84 -16.68
C GLU A 132 -31.37 9.09 -16.58
N PRO A 133 -32.21 9.06 -17.64
CA PRO A 133 -33.45 8.31 -17.60
C PRO A 133 -33.13 6.83 -17.37
N LYS A 134 -33.67 6.26 -16.28
CA LYS A 134 -33.54 4.84 -15.97
C LYS A 134 -33.98 4.00 -17.17
N ILE A 135 -33.03 3.28 -17.77
CA ILE A 135 -33.32 2.14 -18.63
C ILE A 135 -34.09 1.15 -17.74
N GLY A 136 -35.40 1.07 -17.96
CA GLY A 136 -36.27 0.16 -17.23
C GLY A 136 -35.74 -1.26 -17.34
N LYS A 137 -35.36 -1.87 -16.22
CA LYS A 137 -35.32 -3.32 -16.11
C LYS A 137 -36.79 -3.78 -16.16
N LYS A 138 -37.23 -4.19 -17.34
CA LYS A 138 -38.39 -5.08 -17.52
C LYS A 138 -38.05 -6.46 -16.98
#